data_AF-A0A947WLL3-F1
#
_entry.id   AF-A0A947WLL3-F1
#
_cell.length_a   1.000
_cell.length_b   1.000
_cell.length_c   1.000
_cell.angle_alpha   90.00
_cell.angle_beta   90.00
_cell.angle_gamma   90.00
#
_symmetry.space_group_name_H-M   'P 1'
#
loop_
_entity.id
_entity.type
_entity.pdbx_description
1 polymer ?
#
loop_
_entity_poly.entity_id
_entity_poly.type
_entity_poly.pdbx_seq_one_letter_code
_entity_poly.pdbx_strand_id
1 'polypeptide(L)'
;MGKHERKLIEEAEKFLVSLLNKEGIDEVSLRENPWWEYVVELTGFISREYSNIVTAQHLGNSYDNTGDILLKLSSGKEIYIEIKMSATKSGIGTKANISQNALTNGGLFKNDPKSWSDFRSELRHDTWVDGLLNKHKNYPSNINNIKNKKIRLEEKARYLRKLAEGDNGLAKNILDKIRFKDRKEKIVYLNYLKKQKQDPEMIKRFFILLEMGIHKDEEIKDLIIKDNFFQEIQNLYVYYVNYDGRKILIKKENVGNKIQKIIKRFLGFKIVFPKLKTHCKIIGITKKGDIPLLQVVYHWKNIAQGIKTPCLNIFDLTNRNQ
;
A
#
# COMPACT_ATOMS: atom_id res chain seq x y z
N MET A 1 -7.15 4.78 4.23
CA MET A 1 -7.34 6.23 4.33
C MET A 1 -8.28 6.68 3.23
N GLY A 2 -9.35 7.40 3.57
CA GLY A 2 -10.26 8.03 2.61
C GLY A 2 -9.64 9.26 1.93
N LYS A 3 -10.27 9.78 0.87
CA LYS A 3 -9.77 10.96 0.13
C LYS A 3 -9.65 12.21 1.04
N HIS A 4 -10.61 12.41 1.94
CA HIS A 4 -10.61 13.52 2.90
C HIS A 4 -9.48 13.39 3.93
N GLU A 5 -9.29 12.19 4.49
CA GLU A 5 -8.20 11.92 5.44
C GLU A 5 -6.82 12.15 4.80
N ARG A 6 -6.62 11.77 3.52
CA ARG A 6 -5.34 12.03 2.82
C ARG A 6 -5.06 13.52 2.66
N LYS A 7 -6.08 14.34 2.38
CA LYS A 7 -5.95 15.79 2.25
C LYS A 7 -5.47 16.42 3.57
N LEU A 8 -6.03 15.97 4.70
CA LEU A 8 -5.64 16.46 6.03
C LEU A 8 -4.19 16.08 6.38
N ILE A 9 -3.75 14.87 6.01
CA ILE A 9 -2.36 14.46 6.20
C ILE A 9 -1.40 15.26 5.31
N GLU A 10 -1.77 15.50 4.04
CA GLU A 10 -0.96 16.31 3.13
C GLU A 10 -0.80 17.76 3.63
N GLU A 11 -1.87 18.33 4.18
CA GLU A 11 -1.83 19.65 4.80
C GLU A 11 -0.92 19.65 6.04
N ALA A 12 -0.97 18.61 6.86
CA ALA A 12 -0.07 18.44 8.00
C ALA A 12 1.41 18.33 7.56
N GLU A 13 1.70 17.62 6.46
CA GLU A 13 3.04 17.55 5.85
C GLU A 13 3.53 18.95 5.43
N LYS A 14 2.67 19.77 4.83
CA LYS A 14 3.01 21.14 4.41
C LYS A 14 3.26 22.06 5.60
N PHE A 15 2.43 22.00 6.64
CA PHE A 15 2.67 22.75 7.87
C PHE A 15 4.01 22.39 8.51
N LEU A 16 4.36 21.11 8.55
CA LEU A 16 5.67 20.66 9.03
C LEU A 16 6.82 21.29 8.23
N VAL A 17 6.72 21.31 6.89
CA VAL A 17 7.74 21.94 6.03
C VAL A 17 7.90 23.43 6.35
N SER A 18 6.80 24.19 6.45
CA SER A 18 6.86 25.61 6.79
C SER A 18 7.48 25.84 8.17
N LEU A 19 7.14 25.02 9.18
CA LEU A 19 7.77 25.13 10.50
C LEU A 19 9.27 24.82 10.47
N LEU A 20 9.69 23.81 9.71
CA LEU A 20 11.11 23.46 9.55
C LEU A 20 11.91 24.56 8.80
N ASN A 21 11.26 25.26 7.87
CA ASN A 21 11.82 26.43 7.20
C ASN A 21 11.75 27.72 8.04
N LYS A 22 11.11 27.68 9.21
CA LYS A 22 10.84 28.86 10.06
C LYS A 22 10.01 29.92 9.34
N GLU A 23 9.15 29.48 8.43
CA GLU A 23 8.16 30.32 7.77
C GLU A 23 7.02 30.63 8.74
N GLY A 24 6.42 31.82 8.62
CA GLY A 24 5.20 32.13 9.35
C GLY A 24 4.04 31.25 8.89
N ILE A 25 3.30 30.67 9.83
CA ILE A 25 2.11 29.88 9.55
C ILE A 25 0.91 30.55 10.20
N ASP A 26 -0.22 30.51 9.51
CA ASP A 26 -1.50 30.87 10.13
C ASP A 26 -1.85 29.84 11.22
N GLU A 27 -1.71 30.23 12.48
CA GLU A 27 -1.98 29.37 13.64
C GLU A 27 -3.42 28.86 13.66
N VAL A 28 -4.37 29.62 13.11
CA VAL A 28 -5.78 29.22 13.04
C VAL A 28 -5.92 28.01 12.13
N SER A 29 -5.46 28.11 10.87
CA SER A 29 -5.46 27.01 9.92
C SER A 29 -4.70 25.78 10.44
N LEU A 30 -3.57 25.98 11.12
CA LEU A 30 -2.82 24.88 11.72
C LEU A 30 -3.68 24.13 12.75
N ARG A 31 -4.30 24.84 13.71
CA ARG A 31 -5.08 24.23 14.80
C ARG A 31 -6.40 23.60 14.34
N GLU A 32 -6.93 24.02 13.18
CA GLU A 32 -8.09 23.35 12.56
C GLU A 32 -7.74 21.96 12.01
N ASN A 33 -6.47 21.71 11.68
CA ASN A 33 -6.04 20.39 11.23
C ASN A 33 -5.96 19.40 12.42
N PRO A 34 -6.61 18.23 12.37
CA PRO A 34 -6.63 17.29 13.50
C PRO A 34 -5.27 16.69 13.86
N TRP A 35 -4.24 16.90 13.02
CA TRP A 35 -2.88 16.42 13.24
C TRP A 35 -1.92 17.50 13.75
N TRP A 36 -2.40 18.68 14.13
CA TRP A 36 -1.53 19.81 14.48
C TRP A 36 -0.55 19.51 15.63
N GLU A 37 -0.99 18.83 16.70
CA GLU A 37 -0.12 18.44 17.81
C GLU A 37 1.01 17.51 17.35
N TYR A 38 0.72 16.63 16.39
CA TYR A 38 1.67 15.69 15.81
C TYR A 38 2.72 16.44 15.01
N VAL A 39 2.30 17.45 14.24
CA VAL A 39 3.18 18.31 13.44
C VAL A 39 4.13 19.10 14.33
N VAL A 40 3.63 19.72 15.40
CA VAL A 40 4.45 20.51 16.33
C VAL A 40 5.50 19.63 17.02
N GLU A 41 5.09 18.50 17.58
CA GLU A 41 5.99 17.56 18.25
C GLU A 41 7.04 16.98 17.28
N LEU A 42 6.62 16.60 16.07
CA LEU A 42 7.54 16.10 15.04
C LEU A 42 8.53 17.17 14.57
N THR A 43 8.09 18.42 14.40
CA THR A 43 8.98 19.55 14.09
C THR A 43 10.07 19.68 15.15
N GLY A 44 9.68 19.72 16.43
CA GLY A 44 10.63 19.83 17.54
C GLY A 44 11.61 18.65 17.57
N PHE A 45 11.13 17.44 17.27
CA PHE A 45 11.98 16.26 17.19
C PHE A 45 13.00 16.35 16.04
N ILE A 46 12.55 16.66 14.83
CA ILE A 46 13.41 16.77 13.63
C ILE A 46 14.45 17.89 13.81
N SER A 47 14.04 19.05 14.31
CA SER A 47 14.95 20.19 14.52
C SER A 47 16.03 19.93 15.57
N ARG A 48 15.74 19.12 16.60
CA ARG A 48 16.76 18.67 17.57
C ARG A 48 17.74 17.69 16.95
N GLU A 49 17.27 16.84 16.03
CA GLU A 49 18.09 15.84 15.39
C GLU A 49 18.97 16.41 14.27
N TYR A 50 18.45 17.39 13.53
CA TYR A 50 19.14 18.05 12.43
C TYR A 50 19.19 19.55 12.69
N SER A 51 20.19 19.99 13.45
CA SER A 51 20.36 21.41 13.82
C SER A 51 20.79 22.31 12.65
N ASN A 52 21.13 21.74 11.50
CA ASN A 52 21.70 22.43 10.36
C ASN A 52 20.87 22.31 9.06
N ILE A 53 19.55 22.21 9.20
CA ILE A 53 18.61 22.26 8.07
C ILE A 53 18.72 23.63 7.39
N VAL A 54 18.97 23.62 6.07
CA VAL A 54 19.00 24.82 5.22
C VAL A 54 17.63 25.03 4.60
N THR A 55 17.03 23.96 4.06
CA THR A 55 15.67 23.97 3.50
C THR A 55 14.99 22.63 3.73
N ALA A 56 13.69 22.68 3.97
CA ALA A 56 12.75 21.57 3.86
C ALA A 56 11.85 21.79 2.63
N GLN A 57 11.55 20.72 1.91
CA GLN A 57 10.67 20.73 0.75
C GLN A 57 9.64 19.60 0.86
N HIS A 58 8.37 19.92 0.61
CA HIS A 58 7.31 18.93 0.46
C HIS A 58 7.45 18.23 -0.90
N LEU A 59 7.57 16.90 -0.88
CA LEU A 59 7.63 16.03 -2.06
C LEU A 59 6.35 15.21 -2.26
N GLY A 60 5.55 15.06 -1.19
CA GLY A 60 4.34 14.24 -1.19
C GLY A 60 3.37 14.58 -2.34
N ASN A 61 2.50 13.62 -2.69
CA ASN A 61 1.58 13.65 -3.84
C ASN A 61 2.22 13.59 -5.24
N SER A 62 3.53 13.77 -5.38
CA SER A 62 4.27 13.24 -6.51
C SER A 62 4.73 11.84 -6.14
N TYR A 63 4.27 10.82 -6.86
CA TYR A 63 4.73 9.46 -6.54
C TYR A 63 6.14 9.20 -7.09
N ASP A 64 6.63 10.09 -7.93
CA ASP A 64 7.90 9.96 -8.64
C ASP A 64 9.10 10.28 -7.70
N ASN A 65 8.82 10.60 -6.42
CA ASN A 65 9.79 10.98 -5.40
C ASN A 65 9.75 10.03 -4.20
N THR A 66 10.89 9.86 -3.54
CA THR A 66 11.02 9.04 -2.33
C THR A 66 10.68 9.86 -1.09
N GLY A 67 9.71 9.42 -0.30
CA GLY A 67 9.26 10.09 0.94
C GLY A 67 8.36 11.31 0.71
N ASP A 68 7.82 11.84 1.79
CA ASP A 68 6.92 13.00 1.80
C ASP A 68 7.68 14.34 1.87
N ILE A 69 8.89 14.36 2.46
CA ILE A 69 9.68 15.57 2.70
C ILE A 69 11.16 15.32 2.38
N LEU A 70 11.80 16.29 1.73
CA LEU A 70 13.25 16.38 1.57
C LEU A 70 13.82 17.47 2.48
N LEU A 71 14.82 17.12 3.29
CA LEU A 71 15.67 18.08 3.99
C LEU A 71 17.01 18.21 3.28
N LYS A 72 17.45 19.44 3.07
CA LYS A 72 18.81 19.77 2.64
C LYS A 72 19.58 20.34 3.82
N LEU A 73 20.66 19.69 4.20
CA LEU A 73 21.52 20.10 5.32
C LEU A 73 22.67 20.99 4.83
N SER A 74 23.23 21.81 5.71
CA SER A 74 24.37 22.69 5.37
C SER A 74 25.63 21.94 4.94
N SER A 75 25.73 20.65 5.27
CA SER A 75 26.80 19.77 4.81
C SER A 75 26.66 19.33 3.34
N GLY A 76 25.58 19.72 2.66
CA GLY A 76 25.22 19.22 1.32
C GLY A 76 24.52 17.86 1.34
N LYS A 77 24.29 17.27 2.53
CA LYS A 77 23.57 16.00 2.65
C LYS A 77 22.06 16.20 2.48
N GLU A 78 21.46 15.31 1.69
CA GLU A 78 20.01 15.21 1.52
C GLU A 78 19.43 14.09 2.41
N ILE A 79 18.32 14.37 3.08
CA ILE A 79 17.58 13.43 3.93
C ILE A 79 16.13 13.36 3.45
N TYR A 80 15.65 12.15 3.16
CA TYR A 80 14.28 11.91 2.76
C TYR A 80 13.48 11.40 3.97
N ILE A 81 12.30 11.95 4.16
CA ILE A 81 11.43 11.67 5.31
C ILE A 81 10.06 11.22 4.80
N GLU A 82 9.63 10.03 5.21
CA GLU A 82 8.27 9.52 5.08
C GLU A 82 7.56 9.66 6.44
N ILE A 83 6.32 10.13 6.44
CA ILE A 83 5.57 10.41 7.67
C ILE A 83 4.36 9.48 7.76
N LYS A 84 4.24 8.80 8.90
CA LYS A 84 3.09 7.93 9.21
C LYS A 84 2.45 8.37 10.51
N MET A 85 1.33 9.09 10.40
CA MET A 85 0.56 9.56 11.56
C MET A 85 -0.58 8.60 11.91
N SER A 86 -0.80 8.36 13.20
CA SER A 86 -1.94 7.59 13.68
C SER A 86 -2.49 8.10 15.02
N ALA A 87 -3.82 8.22 15.10
CA ALA A 87 -4.53 8.48 16.35
C ALA A 87 -4.54 7.28 17.32
N THR A 88 -3.74 6.25 17.06
CA THR A 88 -3.63 5.05 17.89
C THR A 88 -2.17 4.75 18.24
N LYS A 89 -1.96 4.08 19.37
CA LYS A 89 -0.63 3.71 19.92
C LYS A 89 0.31 3.02 18.92
N SER A 90 -0.26 2.22 18.03
CA SER A 90 0.47 1.26 17.21
C SER A 90 -0.05 1.23 15.78
N GLY A 91 -0.52 2.36 15.25
CA GLY A 91 -0.92 2.45 13.85
C GLY A 91 0.28 2.24 12.93
N ILE A 92 0.50 1.01 12.47
CA ILE A 92 1.51 0.68 11.45
C ILE A 92 0.87 0.66 10.05
N GLY A 93 -0.46 0.47 9.98
CA GLY A 93 -1.23 0.43 8.75
C GLY A 93 -0.89 -0.73 7.80
N THR A 94 -1.55 -0.75 6.64
CA THR A 94 -1.08 -1.54 5.49
C THR A 94 0.23 -0.90 5.01
N LYS A 95 1.27 -1.68 4.75
CA LYS A 95 2.56 -1.15 4.26
C LYS A 95 2.38 -0.45 2.91
N ALA A 96 1.66 -1.10 2.00
CA ALA A 96 1.41 -0.61 0.65
C ALA A 96 0.10 -1.14 0.08
N ASN A 97 -0.50 -0.39 -0.85
CA ASN A 97 -1.52 -0.92 -1.75
C ASN A 97 -0.98 -0.77 -3.17
N ILE A 98 -0.62 -1.89 -3.80
CA ILE A 98 -0.05 -1.89 -5.16
C ILE A 98 -1.05 -2.51 -6.15
N SER A 99 -0.73 -2.42 -7.44
CA SER A 99 -1.54 -3.02 -8.50
C SER A 99 -1.78 -4.52 -8.27
N GLN A 100 -2.95 -4.98 -8.69
CA GLN A 100 -3.28 -6.42 -8.75
C GLN A 100 -2.27 -7.25 -9.57
N ASN A 101 -1.57 -6.61 -10.50
CA ASN A 101 -0.67 -7.27 -11.45
C ASN A 101 0.81 -7.19 -11.00
N ALA A 102 1.12 -6.54 -9.88
CA ALA A 102 2.50 -6.28 -9.48
C ALA A 102 3.34 -7.57 -9.28
N LEU A 103 2.70 -8.70 -8.95
CA LEU A 103 3.41 -9.99 -8.82
C LEU A 103 3.96 -10.52 -10.16
N THR A 104 3.33 -10.19 -11.29
CA THR A 104 3.76 -10.66 -12.62
C THR A 104 4.47 -9.57 -13.40
N ASN A 105 3.97 -8.32 -13.30
CA ASN A 105 4.52 -7.16 -13.98
C ASN A 105 5.93 -6.77 -13.49
N GLY A 106 6.32 -7.19 -12.28
CA GLY A 106 7.65 -6.94 -11.72
C GLY A 106 8.72 -7.97 -12.12
N GLY A 107 8.45 -8.88 -13.07
CA GLY A 107 9.45 -9.88 -13.49
C GLY A 107 9.85 -10.87 -12.39
N LEU A 108 8.98 -11.10 -11.40
CA LEU A 108 9.28 -11.98 -10.25
C LEU A 108 9.34 -13.47 -10.62
N PHE A 109 8.91 -13.80 -11.83
CA PHE A 109 8.85 -15.14 -12.39
C PHE A 109 9.51 -15.14 -13.76
N LYS A 110 10.08 -16.29 -14.13
CA LYS A 110 10.60 -16.56 -15.47
C LYS A 110 9.43 -16.86 -16.41
N ASN A 111 9.61 -16.57 -17.70
CA ASN A 111 8.67 -16.85 -18.79
C ASN A 111 7.32 -16.10 -18.70
N ASP A 112 7.30 -14.94 -18.04
CA ASP A 112 6.18 -13.97 -18.06
C ASP A 112 4.78 -14.60 -17.84
N PRO A 113 4.47 -15.08 -16.62
CA PRO A 113 3.17 -15.67 -16.35
C PRO A 113 2.04 -14.64 -16.46
N LYS A 114 0.85 -15.11 -16.81
CA LYS A 114 -0.35 -14.28 -16.97
C LYS A 114 -0.58 -13.43 -15.73
N SER A 115 -0.82 -12.13 -15.95
CA SER A 115 -1.23 -11.22 -14.90
C SER A 115 -2.60 -11.60 -14.32
N TRP A 116 -2.93 -11.07 -13.15
CA TRP A 116 -4.24 -11.34 -12.53
C TRP A 116 -5.38 -10.80 -13.39
N SER A 117 -5.22 -9.63 -14.02
CA SER A 117 -6.22 -9.11 -14.94
C SER A 117 -6.47 -10.04 -16.10
N ASP A 118 -5.42 -10.59 -16.71
CA ASP A 118 -5.56 -11.45 -17.89
C ASP A 118 -6.16 -12.78 -17.51
N PHE A 119 -5.67 -13.39 -16.43
CA PHE A 119 -6.21 -14.61 -15.87
C PHE A 119 -7.70 -14.49 -15.54
N ARG A 120 -8.12 -13.37 -14.94
CA ARG A 120 -9.53 -13.12 -14.58
C ARG A 120 -10.39 -12.82 -15.81
N SER A 121 -9.83 -12.17 -16.82
CA SER A 121 -10.50 -11.89 -18.09
C SER A 121 -10.86 -13.19 -18.81
N GLU A 122 -9.93 -14.16 -18.85
CA GLU A 122 -10.17 -15.50 -19.42
C GLU A 122 -11.31 -16.25 -18.73
N LEU A 123 -11.46 -16.06 -17.41
CA LEU A 123 -12.57 -16.63 -16.64
C LEU A 123 -13.91 -15.89 -16.84
N ARG A 124 -13.93 -14.83 -17.66
CA ARG A 124 -15.09 -13.97 -17.94
C ARG A 124 -15.78 -13.48 -16.66
N HIS A 125 -15.00 -13.21 -15.62
CA HIS A 125 -15.52 -12.91 -14.29
C HIS A 125 -16.52 -11.76 -14.29
N ASP A 126 -16.17 -10.64 -14.93
CA ASP A 126 -17.02 -9.45 -14.98
C ASP A 126 -18.35 -9.70 -15.69
N THR A 127 -18.37 -10.59 -16.69
CA THR A 127 -19.60 -11.01 -17.37
C THR A 127 -20.49 -11.83 -16.43
N TRP A 128 -19.89 -12.74 -15.66
CA TRP A 128 -20.64 -13.54 -14.69
C TRP A 128 -21.18 -12.68 -13.53
N VAL A 129 -20.39 -11.70 -13.07
CA VAL A 129 -20.81 -10.73 -12.05
C VAL A 129 -21.98 -9.90 -12.54
N ASP A 130 -21.91 -9.35 -13.75
CA ASP A 130 -22.99 -8.59 -14.37
C ASP A 130 -24.28 -9.43 -14.42
N GLY A 131 -24.19 -10.69 -14.86
CA GLY A 131 -25.31 -11.62 -14.88
C GLY A 131 -25.92 -11.87 -13.49
N LEU A 132 -25.10 -11.98 -12.43
CA LEU A 132 -25.60 -12.12 -11.07
C LEU A 132 -26.26 -10.84 -10.54
N LEU A 133 -25.66 -9.68 -10.77
CA LEU A 133 -26.25 -8.40 -10.36
C LEU A 133 -27.61 -8.19 -11.03
N ASN A 134 -27.74 -8.53 -12.32
CA ASN A 134 -28.98 -8.42 -13.08
C ASN A 134 -30.11 -9.38 -12.66
N LYS A 135 -29.86 -10.27 -11.67
CA LYS A 135 -30.93 -11.04 -11.00
C LYS A 135 -31.78 -10.15 -10.10
N HIS A 136 -31.20 -9.09 -9.54
CA HIS A 136 -31.99 -8.03 -8.92
C HIS A 136 -32.53 -7.11 -10.02
N LYS A 137 -33.85 -6.94 -10.09
CA LYS A 137 -34.51 -6.18 -11.18
C LYS A 137 -34.75 -4.71 -10.83
N ASN A 138 -34.92 -4.40 -9.55
CA ASN A 138 -35.44 -3.12 -9.08
C ASN A 138 -34.32 -2.11 -8.77
N TYR A 139 -33.38 -1.95 -9.69
CA TYR A 139 -32.38 -0.89 -9.56
C TYR A 139 -33.01 0.48 -9.86
N PRO A 140 -32.67 1.53 -9.08
CA PRO A 140 -33.00 2.91 -9.41
C PRO A 140 -32.62 3.30 -10.85
N SER A 141 -33.44 4.15 -11.49
CA SER A 141 -33.26 4.56 -12.89
C SER A 141 -31.91 5.25 -13.12
N ASN A 142 -31.44 6.05 -12.16
CA ASN A 142 -30.14 6.70 -12.21
C ASN A 142 -28.96 5.69 -12.25
N ILE A 143 -29.11 4.48 -11.70
CA ILE A 143 -28.10 3.41 -11.81
C ILE A 143 -28.23 2.68 -13.15
N ASN A 144 -29.44 2.37 -13.59
CA ASN A 144 -29.66 1.66 -14.85
C ASN A 144 -29.22 2.47 -16.07
N ASN A 145 -29.38 3.79 -16.03
CA ASN A 145 -29.05 4.70 -17.12
C ASN A 145 -27.54 5.01 -17.26
N ILE A 146 -26.69 4.48 -16.37
CA ILE A 146 -25.24 4.65 -16.48
C ILE A 146 -24.72 3.97 -17.76
N LYS A 147 -24.17 4.76 -18.68
CA LYS A 147 -23.62 4.28 -19.97
C LYS A 147 -22.35 3.44 -19.79
N ASN A 148 -21.46 3.86 -18.89
CA ASN A 148 -20.21 3.14 -18.64
C ASN A 148 -20.49 1.85 -17.86
N LYS A 149 -20.27 0.69 -18.51
CA LYS A 149 -20.54 -0.63 -17.92
C LYS A 149 -19.84 -0.85 -16.57
N LYS A 150 -18.57 -0.45 -16.44
CA LYS A 150 -17.79 -0.63 -15.21
C LYS A 150 -18.37 0.19 -14.06
N ILE A 151 -18.67 1.47 -14.32
CA ILE A 151 -19.30 2.35 -13.32
C ILE A 151 -20.67 1.79 -12.93
N ARG A 152 -21.46 1.33 -13.90
CA ARG A 152 -22.78 0.73 -13.64
C ARG A 152 -22.69 -0.52 -12.75
N LEU A 153 -21.72 -1.40 -12.98
CA LEU A 153 -21.48 -2.57 -12.14
C LEU A 153 -21.11 -2.18 -10.71
N GLU A 154 -20.23 -1.19 -10.55
CA GLU A 154 -19.84 -0.67 -9.24
C GLU A 154 -21.06 -0.10 -8.48
N GLU A 155 -21.90 0.71 -9.13
CA GLU A 155 -23.08 1.31 -8.51
C GLU A 155 -24.18 0.27 -8.19
N LYS A 156 -24.42 -0.71 -9.07
CA LYS A 156 -25.32 -1.84 -8.78
C LYS A 156 -24.87 -2.60 -7.54
N ALA A 157 -23.56 -2.83 -7.37
CA ALA A 157 -23.04 -3.50 -6.21
C ALA A 157 -23.15 -2.66 -4.92
N ARG A 158 -22.91 -1.35 -4.98
CA ARG A 158 -23.14 -0.44 -3.83
C ARG A 158 -24.59 -0.48 -3.39
N TYR A 159 -25.51 -0.44 -4.35
CA TYR A 159 -26.94 -0.49 -4.07
C TYR A 159 -27.32 -1.81 -3.38
N LEU A 160 -26.91 -2.96 -3.92
CA LEU A 160 -27.17 -4.25 -3.27
C LEU A 160 -26.54 -4.37 -1.89
N ARG A 161 -25.36 -3.79 -1.67
CA ARG A 161 -24.73 -3.79 -0.35
C ARG A 161 -25.58 -3.04 0.68
N LYS A 162 -26.09 -1.86 0.33
CA LYS A 162 -27.01 -1.11 1.21
C LYS A 162 -28.30 -1.90 1.51
N LEU A 163 -28.86 -2.57 0.51
CA LEU A 163 -30.02 -3.44 0.72
C LEU A 163 -29.70 -4.64 1.62
N ALA A 164 -28.53 -5.23 1.47
CA ALA A 164 -28.07 -6.35 2.30
C ALA A 164 -27.83 -5.93 3.77
N GLU A 165 -27.40 -4.69 4.01
CA GLU A 165 -27.30 -4.10 5.36
C GLU A 165 -28.69 -3.94 6.00
N GLY A 166 -29.74 -3.70 5.20
CA GLY A 166 -31.15 -3.73 5.62
C GLY A 166 -31.80 -5.12 5.54
N ASP A 167 -31.03 -6.19 5.73
CA ASP A 167 -31.50 -7.59 5.78
C ASP A 167 -32.19 -8.16 4.52
N ASN A 168 -32.00 -7.55 3.35
CA ASN A 168 -32.52 -8.12 2.11
C ASN A 168 -31.80 -9.44 1.72
N GLY A 169 -32.50 -10.57 1.88
CA GLY A 169 -31.94 -11.91 1.64
C GLY A 169 -31.46 -12.18 0.21
N LEU A 170 -32.14 -11.62 -0.80
CA LEU A 170 -31.72 -11.74 -2.20
C LEU A 170 -30.41 -11.01 -2.46
N ALA A 171 -30.29 -9.77 -1.96
CA ALA A 171 -29.08 -8.97 -2.09
C ALA A 171 -27.89 -9.65 -1.40
N LYS A 172 -28.08 -10.16 -0.18
CA LYS A 172 -27.07 -10.96 0.54
C LYS A 172 -26.60 -12.16 -0.28
N ASN A 173 -27.53 -12.97 -0.79
CA ASN A 173 -27.23 -14.15 -1.59
C ASN A 173 -26.44 -13.82 -2.87
N ILE A 174 -26.82 -12.76 -3.59
CA ILE A 174 -26.09 -12.30 -4.78
C ILE A 174 -24.65 -11.93 -4.41
N LEU A 175 -24.46 -11.11 -3.38
CA LEU A 175 -23.12 -10.66 -2.95
C LEU A 175 -22.26 -11.81 -2.42
N ASP A 176 -22.84 -12.76 -1.68
CA ASP A 176 -22.12 -13.93 -1.16
C ASP A 176 -21.65 -14.86 -2.28
N LYS A 177 -22.49 -15.08 -3.31
CA LYS A 177 -22.08 -15.83 -4.50
C LYS A 177 -20.89 -15.17 -5.18
N ILE A 178 -20.92 -13.85 -5.35
CA ILE A 178 -19.81 -13.10 -5.95
C ILE A 178 -18.54 -13.23 -5.11
N ARG A 179 -18.64 -13.01 -3.79
CA ARG A 179 -17.51 -13.17 -2.85
C ARG A 179 -16.92 -14.57 -2.90
N PHE A 180 -17.76 -15.59 -2.99
CA PHE A 180 -17.34 -16.99 -3.04
C PHE A 180 -16.61 -17.34 -4.33
N LYS A 181 -17.13 -16.94 -5.50
CA LYS A 181 -16.44 -17.14 -6.79
C LYS A 181 -15.11 -16.40 -6.80
N ASP A 182 -15.09 -15.15 -6.37
CA ASP A 182 -13.87 -14.35 -6.26
C ASP A 182 -12.79 -15.07 -5.44
N ARG A 183 -13.15 -15.53 -4.24
CA ARG A 183 -12.21 -16.26 -3.37
C ARG A 183 -11.66 -17.50 -4.06
N LYS A 184 -12.52 -18.27 -4.74
CA LYS A 184 -12.10 -19.47 -5.49
C LYS A 184 -11.11 -19.12 -6.58
N GLU A 185 -11.41 -18.11 -7.40
CA GLU A 185 -10.54 -17.71 -8.51
C GLU A 185 -9.18 -17.19 -8.03
N LYS A 186 -9.14 -16.43 -6.93
CA LYS A 186 -7.87 -16.04 -6.28
C LYS A 186 -7.03 -17.23 -5.86
N ILE A 187 -7.65 -18.25 -5.25
CA ILE A 187 -6.94 -19.47 -4.84
C ILE A 187 -6.41 -20.21 -6.07
N VAL A 188 -7.21 -20.32 -7.13
CA VAL A 188 -6.78 -20.97 -8.38
C VAL A 188 -5.60 -20.22 -9.00
N TYR A 189 -5.66 -18.88 -9.05
CA TYR A 189 -4.58 -18.07 -9.58
C TYR A 189 -3.29 -18.16 -8.75
N LEU A 190 -3.38 -18.12 -7.42
CA LEU A 190 -2.20 -18.30 -6.57
C LEU A 190 -1.59 -19.70 -6.72
N ASN A 191 -2.42 -20.72 -6.95
CA ASN A 191 -1.93 -22.06 -7.29
C ASN A 191 -1.30 -22.12 -8.70
N TYR A 192 -1.80 -21.32 -9.64
CA TYR A 192 -1.17 -21.14 -10.96
C TYR A 192 0.21 -20.49 -10.83
N LEU A 193 0.34 -19.40 -10.07
CA LEU A 193 1.61 -18.73 -9.80
C LEU A 193 2.60 -19.64 -9.04
N LYS A 194 2.11 -20.46 -8.11
CA LYS A 194 2.93 -21.43 -7.37
C LYS A 194 3.71 -22.38 -8.29
N LYS A 195 3.18 -22.70 -9.47
CA LYS A 195 3.81 -23.60 -10.44
C LYS A 195 4.83 -22.90 -11.34
N GLN A 196 4.90 -21.57 -11.31
CA GLN A 196 5.81 -20.80 -12.15
C GLN A 196 7.22 -20.81 -11.57
N LYS A 197 8.22 -20.77 -12.44
CA LYS A 197 9.63 -20.68 -12.04
C LYS A 197 9.89 -19.26 -11.54
N GLN A 198 10.31 -19.12 -10.29
CA GLN A 198 10.58 -17.83 -9.67
C GLN A 198 11.97 -17.30 -10.03
N ASP A 199 12.14 -15.98 -9.97
CA ASP A 199 13.44 -15.31 -10.03
C ASP A 199 13.79 -14.70 -8.66
N PRO A 200 14.67 -15.36 -7.87
CA PRO A 200 15.02 -14.92 -6.52
C PRO A 200 15.62 -13.51 -6.44
N GLU A 201 16.36 -13.08 -7.47
CA GLU A 201 16.99 -11.77 -7.49
C GLU A 201 15.94 -10.68 -7.70
N MET A 202 15.02 -10.90 -8.65
CA MET A 202 13.90 -9.98 -8.88
C MET A 202 12.97 -9.90 -7.67
N ILE A 203 12.72 -11.03 -6.98
CA ILE A 203 11.93 -11.05 -5.74
C ILE A 203 12.62 -10.24 -4.64
N LYS A 204 13.95 -10.36 -4.50
CA LYS A 204 14.73 -9.54 -3.57
C LYS A 204 14.54 -8.06 -3.91
N ARG A 205 14.81 -7.66 -5.16
CA ARG A 205 14.71 -6.27 -5.63
C ARG A 205 13.30 -5.69 -5.43
N PHE A 206 12.27 -6.46 -5.77
CA PHE A 206 10.87 -6.09 -5.50
C PHE A 206 10.58 -5.88 -4.02
N PHE A 207 11.06 -6.78 -3.14
CA PHE A 207 10.94 -6.59 -1.69
C PHE A 207 11.55 -5.26 -1.23
N ILE A 208 12.74 -4.91 -1.74
CA ILE A 208 13.42 -3.67 -1.38
C ILE A 208 12.63 -2.45 -1.84
N LEU A 209 12.14 -2.44 -3.09
CA LEU A 209 11.30 -1.35 -3.59
C LEU A 209 10.06 -1.15 -2.71
N LEU A 210 9.41 -2.24 -2.28
CA LEU A 210 8.28 -2.15 -1.35
C LEU A 210 8.69 -1.65 0.04
N GLU A 211 9.89 -1.98 0.54
CA GLU A 211 10.43 -1.42 1.78
C GLU A 211 10.72 0.09 1.66
N MET A 212 11.08 0.57 0.46
CA MET A 212 11.32 1.98 0.17
C MET A 212 10.05 2.82 0.01
N GLY A 213 8.87 2.22 -0.01
CA GLY A 213 7.63 2.94 -0.31
C GLY A 213 7.30 3.05 -1.80
N ILE A 214 8.06 2.40 -2.68
CA ILE A 214 7.82 2.44 -4.13
C ILE A 214 6.70 1.45 -4.47
N HIS A 215 5.58 1.98 -4.97
CA HIS A 215 4.30 1.26 -5.02
C HIS A 215 3.57 1.37 -6.36
N LYS A 216 3.99 2.27 -7.25
CA LYS A 216 3.43 2.37 -8.62
C LYS A 216 4.02 1.31 -9.54
N ASP A 217 3.21 0.83 -10.47
CA ASP A 217 3.63 -0.21 -11.42
C ASP A 217 4.74 0.28 -12.35
N GLU A 218 4.64 1.52 -12.84
CA GLU A 218 5.63 2.10 -13.75
C GLU A 218 7.00 2.26 -13.07
N GLU A 219 7.03 2.86 -11.88
CA GLU A 219 8.25 3.02 -11.08
C GLU A 219 8.87 1.68 -10.67
N ILE A 220 8.04 0.71 -10.26
CA ILE A 220 8.53 -0.64 -9.94
C ILE A 220 9.20 -1.23 -11.18
N LYS A 221 8.58 -1.15 -12.36
CA LYS A 221 9.16 -1.69 -13.60
C LYS A 221 10.47 -1.01 -13.97
N ASP A 222 10.55 0.31 -13.81
CA ASP A 222 11.74 1.07 -14.20
C ASP A 222 12.90 0.89 -13.22
N LEU A 223 12.61 0.85 -11.92
CA LEU A 223 13.65 0.81 -10.88
C LEU A 223 14.13 -0.59 -10.57
N ILE A 224 13.29 -1.62 -10.73
CA ILE A 224 13.66 -3.00 -10.38
C ILE A 224 14.83 -3.52 -11.21
N ILE A 225 15.03 -3.00 -12.42
CA ILE A 225 16.15 -3.37 -13.29
C ILE A 225 17.41 -2.53 -13.09
N LYS A 226 17.36 -1.40 -12.38
CA LYS A 226 18.55 -0.53 -12.17
C LYS A 226 19.53 -1.16 -11.20
N ASP A 227 20.84 -1.04 -11.45
CA ASP A 227 21.86 -1.70 -10.62
C ASP A 227 22.17 -0.98 -9.30
N ASN A 228 22.01 0.35 -9.26
CA ASN A 228 22.48 1.18 -8.14
C ASN A 228 21.39 1.77 -7.23
N PHE A 229 20.12 1.35 -7.37
CA PHE A 229 19.03 1.98 -6.61
C PHE A 229 19.18 1.82 -5.07
N PHE A 230 20.01 0.88 -4.61
CA PHE A 230 20.32 0.66 -3.20
C PHE A 230 21.04 1.79 -2.49
N GLN A 231 21.84 2.58 -3.22
CA GLN A 231 22.70 3.59 -2.59
C GLN A 231 21.91 4.83 -2.15
N GLU A 232 20.87 5.21 -2.91
CA GLU A 232 20.00 6.36 -2.62
C GLU A 232 19.19 6.16 -1.31
N ILE A 233 18.97 4.91 -0.88
CA ILE A 233 18.11 4.53 0.25
C ILE A 233 18.72 4.84 1.62
N GLN A 234 20.03 5.05 1.71
CA GLN A 234 20.71 5.23 3.01
C GLN A 234 20.22 6.46 3.79
N ASN A 235 19.60 7.41 3.09
CA ASN A 235 19.12 8.66 3.65
C ASN A 235 17.58 8.73 3.78
N LEU A 236 16.86 7.63 3.57
CA LEU A 236 15.41 7.55 3.81
C LEU A 236 15.09 7.14 5.24
N TYR A 237 14.27 7.95 5.91
CA TYR A 237 13.77 7.70 7.25
C TYR A 237 12.25 7.75 7.30
N VAL A 238 11.64 6.79 8.00
CA VAL A 238 10.21 6.80 8.29
C VAL A 238 10.01 7.26 9.72
N TYR A 239 9.19 8.29 9.91
CA TYR A 239 8.76 8.77 11.22
C TYR A 239 7.32 8.31 11.47
N TYR A 240 7.16 7.40 12.43
CA TYR A 240 5.87 6.99 12.94
C TYR A 240 5.49 7.92 14.09
N VAL A 241 4.41 8.67 13.93
CA VAL A 241 3.93 9.66 14.92
C VAL A 241 2.56 9.22 15.41
N ASN A 242 2.54 8.61 16.59
CA ASN A 242 1.38 7.93 17.15
C ASN A 242 0.91 8.59 18.43
N TYR A 243 -0.40 8.60 18.69
CA TYR A 243 -0.93 9.05 19.98
C TYR A 243 -1.29 7.87 20.89
N ASP A 244 -0.83 7.94 22.14
CA ASP A 244 -1.07 6.89 23.14
C ASP A 244 -2.23 7.15 24.10
N GLY A 245 -3.02 8.20 23.85
CA GLY A 245 -4.07 8.64 24.75
C GLY A 245 -3.58 9.62 25.82
N ARG A 246 -2.27 9.87 25.92
CA ARG A 246 -1.68 10.85 26.84
C ARG A 246 -0.68 11.78 26.15
N LYS A 247 0.12 11.26 25.21
CA LYS A 247 1.14 12.02 24.50
C LYS A 247 1.37 11.49 23.09
N ILE A 248 2.02 12.33 22.28
CA ILE A 248 2.57 11.94 21.00
C ILE A 248 3.85 11.12 21.20
N LEU A 249 3.92 9.99 20.51
CA LEU A 249 5.05 9.07 20.45
C LEU A 249 5.65 9.12 19.06
N ILE A 250 6.92 9.50 18.98
CA ILE A 250 7.66 9.54 17.71
C ILE A 250 8.64 8.37 17.71
N LYS A 251 8.54 7.52 16.69
CA LYS A 251 9.50 6.45 16.41
C LYS A 251 10.11 6.67 15.03
N LYS A 252 11.43 6.67 14.97
CA LYS A 252 12.22 6.79 13.74
C LYS A 252 12.70 5.42 13.27
N GLU A 253 12.60 5.16 11.97
CA GLU A 253 13.15 3.98 11.30
C GLU A 253 14.08 4.42 10.17
N ASN A 254 15.35 4.01 10.20
CA ASN A 254 16.26 4.18 9.05
C ASN A 254 16.03 3.02 8.08
N VAL A 255 15.44 3.33 6.92
CA VAL A 255 15.03 2.32 5.93
C VAL A 255 16.25 1.66 5.30
N GLY A 256 17.25 2.43 4.90
CA GLY A 256 18.48 1.89 4.31
C GLY A 256 19.19 0.90 5.24
N ASN A 257 19.39 1.26 6.51
CA ASN A 257 20.00 0.39 7.51
C ASN A 257 19.17 -0.87 7.77
N LYS A 258 17.84 -0.75 7.85
CA LYS A 258 16.93 -1.90 8.00
C LYS A 258 17.07 -2.86 6.82
N ILE A 259 17.01 -2.35 5.60
CA ILE A 259 17.14 -3.14 4.37
C ILE A 259 18.51 -3.83 4.32
N GLN A 260 19.60 -3.12 4.61
CA GLN A 260 20.94 -3.72 4.62
C GLN A 260 21.06 -4.86 5.64
N LYS A 261 20.49 -4.69 6.84
CA LYS A 261 20.47 -5.76 7.86
C LYS A 261 19.69 -6.99 7.36
N ILE A 262 18.56 -6.77 6.68
CA ILE A 262 17.74 -7.83 6.10
C ILE A 262 18.52 -8.55 5.00
N ILE A 263 19.07 -7.82 4.02
CA ILE A 263 19.80 -8.42 2.89
C ILE A 263 21.00 -9.22 3.38
N LYS A 264 21.79 -8.69 4.34
CA LYS A 264 22.94 -9.41 4.92
C LYS A 264 22.53 -10.68 5.69
N ARG A 265 21.31 -10.72 6.24
CA ARG A 265 20.80 -11.85 7.04
C ARG A 265 20.35 -13.03 6.19
N PHE A 266 19.86 -12.79 4.96
CA PHE A 266 19.20 -13.82 4.15
C PHE A 266 20.06 -14.26 2.96
N LEU A 267 20.10 -15.57 2.72
CA LEU A 267 20.82 -16.21 1.61
C LEU A 267 20.11 -16.05 0.27
N GLY A 268 18.81 -15.74 0.30
CA GLY A 268 17.98 -15.62 -0.90
C GLY A 268 16.54 -15.26 -0.54
N PHE A 269 15.74 -15.00 -1.56
CA PHE A 269 14.35 -14.58 -1.42
C PHE A 269 13.45 -15.46 -2.30
N LYS A 270 12.25 -15.78 -1.81
CA LYS A 270 11.23 -16.48 -2.60
C LYS A 270 9.83 -16.08 -2.17
N ILE A 271 8.86 -16.38 -3.03
CA ILE A 271 7.43 -16.25 -2.75
C ILE A 271 6.87 -17.63 -2.39
N VAL A 272 6.19 -17.70 -1.25
CA VAL A 272 5.46 -18.90 -0.81
C VAL A 272 3.97 -18.68 -0.95
N PHE A 273 3.29 -19.72 -1.45
CA PHE A 273 1.86 -19.76 -1.68
C PHE A 273 1.21 -20.78 -0.73
N PRO A 274 0.67 -20.33 0.42
CA PRO A 274 -0.03 -21.21 1.35
C PRO A 274 -1.26 -21.87 0.71
N LYS A 275 -1.50 -23.14 1.06
CA LYS A 275 -2.61 -23.94 0.51
C LYS A 275 -3.96 -23.30 0.88
N LEU A 276 -4.85 -23.12 -0.11
CA LEU A 276 -6.22 -22.61 0.06
C LEU A 276 -6.33 -21.21 0.69
N LYS A 277 -5.29 -20.37 0.58
CA LYS A 277 -5.31 -18.98 1.03
C LYS A 277 -5.37 -18.01 -0.15
N THR A 278 -5.89 -16.81 0.08
CA THR A 278 -5.95 -15.70 -0.90
C THR A 278 -4.79 -14.71 -0.72
N HIS A 279 -3.68 -15.18 -0.19
CA HIS A 279 -2.47 -14.40 0.03
C HIS A 279 -1.24 -15.26 -0.29
N CYS A 280 -0.14 -14.60 -0.59
CA CYS A 280 1.19 -15.18 -0.62
C CYS A 280 2.12 -14.44 0.34
N LYS A 281 3.32 -14.96 0.55
CA LYS A 281 4.33 -14.35 1.41
C LYS A 281 5.65 -14.23 0.67
N ILE A 282 6.28 -13.06 0.74
CA ILE A 282 7.70 -12.93 0.40
C ILE A 282 8.48 -13.31 1.64
N ILE A 283 9.43 -14.22 1.47
CA ILE A 283 10.22 -14.77 2.56
C ILE A 283 11.72 -14.66 2.28
N GLY A 284 12.48 -14.51 3.35
CA GLY A 284 13.93 -14.60 3.34
C GLY A 284 14.38 -16.00 3.73
N ILE A 285 15.34 -16.56 3.00
CA ILE A 285 15.87 -17.90 3.22
C ILE A 285 17.08 -17.82 4.15
N THR A 286 17.11 -18.62 5.21
CA THR A 286 18.28 -18.78 6.08
C THR A 286 18.68 -20.26 6.18
N LYS A 287 19.87 -20.54 6.72
CA LYS A 287 20.28 -21.92 7.04
C LYS A 287 19.35 -22.61 8.05
N LYS A 288 18.67 -21.84 8.91
CA LYS A 288 17.79 -22.35 9.97
C LYS A 288 16.32 -22.45 9.55
N GLY A 289 16.00 -22.04 8.32
CA GLY A 289 14.64 -22.03 7.79
C GLY A 289 14.22 -20.71 7.17
N ASP A 290 13.02 -20.74 6.61
CA ASP A 290 12.40 -19.65 5.87
C ASP A 290 11.68 -18.67 6.82
N ILE A 291 11.98 -17.36 6.69
CA ILE A 291 11.39 -16.32 7.54
C ILE A 291 10.45 -15.43 6.72
N PRO A 292 9.17 -15.29 7.09
CA PRO A 292 8.26 -14.33 6.45
C PRO A 292 8.70 -12.88 6.61
N LEU A 293 8.78 -12.16 5.50
CA LEU A 293 9.14 -10.74 5.46
C LEU A 293 7.94 -9.86 5.12
N LEU A 294 7.19 -10.21 4.07
CA LEU A 294 5.97 -9.52 3.68
C LEU A 294 4.83 -10.52 3.46
N GLN A 295 3.60 -10.11 3.77
CA GLN A 295 2.39 -10.79 3.34
C GLN A 295 1.66 -9.97 2.28
N VAL A 296 1.34 -10.61 1.15
CA VAL A 296 0.72 -9.98 0.00
C VAL A 296 -0.69 -10.55 -0.18
N VAL A 297 -1.71 -9.71 -0.03
CA VAL A 297 -3.11 -10.14 0.00
C VAL A 297 -3.89 -9.50 -1.15
N TYR A 298 -4.56 -10.33 -1.96
CA TYR A 298 -5.52 -9.82 -2.95
C TYR A 298 -6.77 -9.27 -2.24
N HIS A 299 -6.92 -7.95 -2.24
CA HIS A 299 -7.97 -7.22 -1.54
C HIS A 299 -8.79 -6.35 -2.50
N TRP A 300 -10.01 -5.98 -2.09
CA TRP A 300 -10.92 -5.14 -2.87
C TRP A 300 -11.13 -3.81 -2.18
N LYS A 301 -11.09 -2.72 -2.94
CA LYS A 301 -11.53 -1.40 -2.43
C LYS A 301 -13.01 -1.47 -1.99
N ASN A 302 -13.40 -0.59 -1.06
CA ASN A 302 -14.64 -0.57 -0.24
C ASN A 302 -16.03 -0.57 -0.96
N ILE A 303 -16.19 -1.20 -2.12
CA ILE A 303 -17.48 -1.31 -2.84
C ILE A 303 -18.19 -2.59 -2.41
N ALA A 304 -17.77 -3.72 -2.97
CA ALA A 304 -18.13 -5.08 -2.57
C ALA A 304 -17.04 -6.04 -3.13
N GLN A 305 -16.78 -7.14 -2.41
CA GLN A 305 -15.76 -8.10 -2.84
C GLN A 305 -16.13 -8.73 -4.18
N GLY A 306 -15.16 -8.86 -5.08
CA GLY A 306 -15.35 -9.45 -6.41
C GLY A 306 -15.90 -8.51 -7.49
N ILE A 307 -16.17 -7.23 -7.19
CA ILE A 307 -16.79 -6.31 -8.18
C ILE A 307 -15.78 -5.41 -8.89
N LYS A 308 -14.85 -4.81 -8.16
CA LYS A 308 -13.90 -3.82 -8.70
C LYS A 308 -12.68 -4.49 -9.39
N THR A 309 -11.66 -3.72 -9.69
CA THR A 309 -10.30 -4.22 -9.83
C THR A 309 -9.71 -4.39 -8.43
N PRO A 310 -9.22 -5.58 -8.03
CA PRO A 310 -8.53 -5.74 -6.75
C PRO A 310 -7.22 -4.95 -6.72
N CYS A 311 -6.68 -4.77 -5.52
CA CYS A 311 -5.31 -4.34 -5.27
C CYS A 311 -4.60 -5.42 -4.44
N LEU A 312 -3.27 -5.35 -4.41
CA LEU A 312 -2.45 -6.13 -3.50
C LEU A 312 -2.15 -5.29 -2.26
N ASN A 313 -2.69 -5.71 -1.13
CA ASN A 313 -2.37 -5.13 0.17
C ASN A 313 -1.13 -5.83 0.72
N ILE A 314 -0.11 -5.04 1.02
CA ILE A 314 1.17 -5.53 1.55
C ILE A 314 1.23 -5.26 3.05
N PHE A 315 1.56 -6.29 3.83
CA PHE A 315 1.75 -6.18 5.27
C PHE A 315 3.18 -6.50 5.63
N ASP A 316 3.80 -5.61 6.42
CA ASP A 316 5.15 -5.78 6.94
C ASP A 316 5.17 -6.84 8.06
N LEU A 317 5.99 -7.87 7.91
CA LEU A 317 6.22 -8.91 8.92
C LEU A 317 7.65 -8.88 9.49
N THR A 318 8.51 -7.96 9.04
CA THR A 318 9.94 -7.94 9.44
C THR A 318 10.13 -7.67 10.93
N ASN A 319 9.25 -6.86 11.52
CA ASN A 319 9.33 -6.44 12.93
C ASN A 319 8.80 -7.50 13.91
N ARG A 320 8.20 -8.59 13.44
CA ARG A 320 7.78 -9.72 14.29
C ARG A 320 8.88 -10.74 14.53
N ASN A 321 10.03 -10.57 13.86
CA ASN A 321 11.15 -11.51 13.82
C ASN A 321 12.50 -10.87 14.23
N GLN A 322 12.43 -9.68 14.84
CA GLN A 322 13.50 -9.03 15.62
C GLN A 322 13.13 -9.18 17.09
#